data_AF-A0A0N5C6F7-F1
#
_entry.id   AF-A0A0N5C6F7-F1
#
_cell.length_a   1.000
_cell.length_b   1.000
_cell.length_c   1.000
_cell.angle_alpha   90.00
_cell.angle_beta   90.00
_cell.angle_gamma   90.00
#
_symmetry.space_group_name_H-M   'P 1'
#
loop_
_entity.id
_entity.type
_entity.pdbx_description
1 polymer ?
#
loop_
_entity_poly.entity_id
_entity_poly.type
_entity_poly.pdbx_seq_one_letter_code
_entity_poly.pdbx_strand_id
1 'polypeptide(L)' 'MERSKLHFRHLLLLLFDLKESAAEAHKTLVEAYGGRASSYPNCKFWFQRFKSEDYSLNDKERPGQPKEFEDHDLQSLLY' A
#
# COMPACT_ATOMS: atom_id res chain seq x y z
N MET A 1 7.18 2.37 -11.41
CA MET A 1 7.36 1.96 -10.00
C MET A 1 6.05 1.63 -9.29
N GLU A 2 4.88 1.99 -9.83
CA GLU A 2 3.58 1.66 -9.21
C GLU A 2 3.11 0.23 -9.52
N ARG A 3 3.35 -0.22 -10.77
CA ARG A 3 3.08 -1.60 -11.22
C ARG A 3 3.74 -2.67 -10.32
N SER A 4 4.95 -2.41 -9.81
CA SER A 4 5.64 -3.34 -8.90
C SER A 4 5.01 -3.39 -7.51
N LYS A 5 4.46 -2.28 -7.00
CA LYS A 5 3.76 -2.26 -5.70
C LYS A 5 2.44 -3.00 -5.79
N LEU A 6 1.64 -2.71 -6.82
CA LEU A 6 0.39 -3.43 -7.07
C LEU A 6 0.64 -4.92 -7.26
N HIS A 7 1.70 -5.31 -7.97
CA HIS A 7 2.10 -6.72 -8.13
C HIS A 7 2.25 -7.43 -6.78
N PHE A 8 3.01 -6.87 -5.84
CA PHE A 8 3.15 -7.47 -4.51
C PHE A 8 1.85 -7.49 -3.71
N ARG A 9 0.98 -6.49 -3.86
CA ARG A 9 -0.33 -6.48 -3.17
C ARG A 9 -1.24 -7.59 -3.66
N HIS A 10 -1.26 -7.86 -4.97
CA HIS A 10 -2.00 -9.01 -5.53
C HIS A 10 -1.44 -10.34 -5.01
N LEU A 11 -0.11 -10.48 -4.96
CA LEU A 11 0.51 -11.69 -4.40
C LEU A 11 0.16 -11.88 -2.92
N LEU A 12 0.20 -10.81 -2.13
CA LEU A 12 -0.18 -10.87 -0.71
C LEU A 12 -1.65 -11.25 -0.54
N LEU A 13 -2.55 -10.78 -1.41
CA LEU A 13 -3.96 -11.18 -1.39
C LEU A 13 -4.11 -12.68 -1.73
N LEU A 14 -3.43 -13.17 -2.77
CA LEU A 14 -3.43 -14.58 -3.12
C LEU A 14 -2.95 -15.46 -1.94
N LEU A 15 -1.84 -15.09 -1.29
CA LEU A 15 -1.28 -15.84 -0.16
C LEU A 15 -2.22 -15.80 1.06
N PHE A 16 -2.92 -14.68 1.25
CA PHE A 16 -3.96 -14.57 2.28
C PHE A 16 -5.16 -15.49 2.01
N ASP A 17 -5.60 -15.59 0.76
CA ASP A 17 -6.69 -16.50 0.36
C ASP A 17 -6.30 -17.97 0.52
N LEU A 18 -5.03 -18.29 0.31
CA LEU A 18 -4.41 -19.60 0.61
C LEU A 18 -4.25 -19.89 2.12
N LYS A 19 -4.74 -18.99 3.00
CA LYS A 19 -4.70 -19.10 4.47
C LYS A 19 -3.29 -19.13 5.06
N GLU A 20 -2.31 -18.62 4.33
CA GLU A 20 -0.97 -18.40 4.89
C GLU A 20 -0.98 -17.27 5.92
N SER A 21 0.03 -17.25 6.78
CA SER A 21 0.32 -16.14 7.67
C SER A 21 1.16 -15.05 6.96
N ALA A 22 1.17 -13.84 7.51
CA ALA A 22 2.00 -12.75 6.96
C ALA A 22 3.51 -13.07 6.99
N ALA A 23 3.94 -13.94 7.92
CA ALA A 23 5.33 -14.37 8.03
C ALA A 23 5.70 -15.37 6.93
N GLU A 24 4.83 -16.35 6.67
CA GLU A 24 4.98 -17.31 5.56
C GLU A 24 4.95 -16.58 4.22
N ALA A 25 3.97 -15.71 4.01
CA ALA A 25 3.87 -14.93 2.78
C ALA A 25 5.12 -14.06 2.54
N HIS A 26 5.68 -13.44 3.59
CA HIS A 26 6.93 -12.69 3.47
C HIS A 26 8.10 -13.59 3.09
N LYS A 27 8.21 -14.79 3.71
CA LYS A 27 9.26 -15.77 3.38
C LYS A 27 9.15 -16.21 1.92
N THR A 28 7.95 -16.58 1.46
CA THR A 28 7.67 -16.96 0.07
C THR A 28 8.06 -15.84 -0.91
N LEU A 29 7.74 -14.58 -0.58
CA LEU A 29 8.11 -13.43 -1.40
C LEU A 29 9.61 -13.19 -1.44
N VAL A 30 10.33 -13.35 -0.32
CA VAL A 30 11.79 -13.22 -0.26
C VAL A 30 12.47 -14.34 -1.04
N GLU A 31 11.98 -15.58 -0.96
CA GLU A 31 12.50 -16.70 -1.75
C GLU A 31 12.32 -16.47 -3.26
N ALA A 32 11.17 -15.96 -3.70
CA ALA A 32 10.89 -15.74 -5.11
C ALA A 32 11.54 -14.45 -5.69
N TYR A 33 11.59 -13.37 -4.92
CA TYR A 33 11.99 -12.04 -5.43
C TYR A 33 13.29 -11.49 -4.82
N GLY A 34 13.83 -12.12 -3.78
CA GLY A 34 15.02 -11.67 -3.06
C GLY A 34 14.82 -10.27 -2.46
N GLY A 35 15.86 -9.42 -2.58
CA GLY A 35 15.84 -8.05 -2.06
C GLY A 35 14.81 -7.11 -2.71
N ARG A 36 14.08 -7.55 -3.74
CA ARG A 36 12.98 -6.80 -4.35
C ARG A 36 11.63 -7.06 -3.67
N ALA A 37 11.56 -8.04 -2.77
CA ALA A 37 10.35 -8.41 -2.06
C ALA A 37 9.81 -7.27 -1.19
N SER A 38 8.50 -7.30 -0.92
CA SER A 38 7.92 -6.40 0.07
C SER A 38 8.48 -6.68 1.45
N SER A 39 8.76 -5.62 2.21
CA SER A 39 9.22 -5.74 3.59
C SER A 39 8.19 -6.41 4.48
N TYR A 40 8.64 -7.09 5.53
CA TYR A 40 7.75 -7.75 6.49
C TYR A 40 6.69 -6.80 7.10
N PRO A 41 7.01 -5.55 7.52
CA PRO A 41 6.01 -4.63 8.02
C PRO A 41 4.91 -4.32 7.00
N ASN A 42 5.25 -4.21 5.72
CA ASN A 42 4.28 -4.00 4.65
C ASN A 42 3.37 -5.23 4.49
N CYS A 43 3.95 -6.44 4.51
CA CYS A 43 3.17 -7.69 4.47
C CYS A 43 2.16 -7.75 5.62
N LYS A 44 2.62 -7.44 6.84
CA LYS A 44 1.76 -7.41 8.04
C LYS A 44 0.62 -6.39 7.91
N PHE A 45 0.91 -5.17 7.43
CA PHE A 45 -0.09 -4.12 7.23
C PHE A 45 -1.20 -4.57 6.26
N TRP A 46 -0.82 -5.13 5.11
CA TRP A 46 -1.79 -5.62 4.12
C TRP A 46 -2.63 -6.78 4.65
N PHE A 47 -2.02 -7.72 5.37
CA PHE A 47 -2.74 -8.82 6.00
C PHE A 47 -3.73 -8.35 7.06
N GLN A 48 -3.39 -7.32 7.86
CA GLN A 48 -4.33 -6.72 8.80
C GLN A 48 -5.51 -6.08 8.07
N ARG A 49 -5.25 -5.40 6.95
CA ARG A 49 -6.29 -4.79 6.12
C ARG A 49 -7.25 -5.83 5.54
N PHE A 50 -6.73 -6.95 5.01
CA PHE A 50 -7.54 -8.06 4.50
C PHE A 50 -8.37 -8.75 5.59
N LYS A 51 -7.85 -8.85 6.82
CA LYS A 51 -8.61 -9.33 7.97
C LYS A 51 -9.78 -8.41 8.36
N SER A 52 -9.69 -7.13 8.02
CA SER A 52 -10.78 -6.16 8.17
C SER A 52 -11.69 -6.10 6.94
N GLU A 53 -11.65 -7.12 6.07
CA GLU A 53 -12.46 -7.24 4.85
C GLU A 53 -12.24 -6.12 3.81
N ASP A 54 -11.15 -5.36 3.95
CA ASP A 54 -10.75 -4.32 3.00
C ASP A 54 -9.74 -4.90 1.99
N TYR A 55 -10.27 -5.44 0.89
CA TYR A 55 -9.50 -6.06 -0.18
C TYR A 55 -9.03 -5.07 -1.26
N SER A 56 -9.25 -3.76 -1.07
CA SER A 56 -8.82 -2.75 -2.04
C SER A 56 -7.30 -2.66 -2.07
N LEU A 57 -6.71 -2.95 -3.23
CA LEU A 57 -5.26 -2.93 -3.44
C LEU A 57 -4.71 -1.51 -3.70
N ASN A 58 -5.58 -0.52 -3.81
CA ASN A 58 -5.19 0.86 -3.95
C ASN A 58 -4.85 1.47 -2.59
N ASP A 59 -3.92 2.43 -2.62
CA ASP A 59 -3.71 3.28 -1.46
C ASP A 59 -4.95 4.15 -1.27
N LYS A 60 -5.33 4.38 0.00
CA LYS A 60 -6.38 5.36 0.30
C LYS A 60 -5.86 6.74 -0.07
N GLU A 61 -6.75 7.61 -0.53
CA GLU A 61 -6.42 9.03 -0.67
C GLU A 61 -5.84 9.51 0.65
N ARG A 62 -4.62 10.02 0.57
CA ARG A 62 -3.99 10.64 1.73
C ARG A 62 -4.65 12.00 1.86
N PRO A 63 -5.13 12.38 3.06
CA PRO A 63 -5.45 13.77 3.29
C PRO A 63 -4.20 14.56 2.92
N GLY A 64 -4.34 15.42 1.91
CA GLY A 64 -3.26 16.31 1.51
C GLY A 64 -2.88 17.19 2.70
N GLN A 65 -1.75 17.89 2.58
CA GLN A 65 -1.51 19.02 3.46
C GLN A 65 -2.73 19.94 3.36
N PRO A 66 -3.37 20.35 4.47
CA PRO A 66 -4.42 21.35 4.44
C PRO A 66 -3.86 22.57 3.71
N LYS A 67 -4.54 23.04 2.65
CA LYS A 67 -4.15 24.30 2.01
C LYS A 67 -4.29 25.40 3.08
N GLU A 68 -3.17 26.02 3.44
CA GLU A 68 -3.17 27.14 4.40
C GLU A 68 -3.80 28.41 3.80
N PHE A 69 -3.94 28.46 2.47
CA PHE A 69 -4.50 29.55 1.70
C PHE A 69 -5.29 29.00 0.51
N GLU A 70 -6.43 29.61 0.20
CA GLU A 70 -7.22 29.26 -0.98
C GLU A 70 -6.61 29.88 -2.24
N ASP A 71 -6.89 29.31 -3.41
CA ASP A 71 -6.33 29.82 -4.67
C ASP A 71 -6.77 31.28 -4.95
N HIS A 72 -7.92 31.68 -4.40
CA HIS A 72 -8.38 33.07 -4.33
C HIS A 72 -7.39 34.01 -3.62
N ASP A 73 -6.81 33.56 -2.51
CA ASP A 73 -5.89 34.37 -1.70
C ASP A 73 -4.59 34.61 -2.48
N LEU A 74 -4.15 33.63 -3.26
CA LEU A 74 -3.00 33.79 -4.17
C LEU A 74 -3.30 34.73 -5.33
N GLN A 75 -4.52 34.70 -5.88
CA GLN A 75 -4.92 35.60 -6.96
C GLN A 75 -4.92 37.07 -6.51
N SER A 76 -5.21 37.34 -5.24
CA SER A 76 -5.20 38.69 -4.68
C SER A 76 -3.80 39.33 -4.58
N LEU A 77 -2.72 38.56 -4.68
CA LEU A 77 -1.34 39.05 -4.67
C LEU A 77 -0.81 39.45 -6.06
N LEU A 78 -1.53 39.10 -7.12
CA LEU A 78 -1.16 39.42 -8.51
C LEU A 78 -1.69 40.80 -8.96
N TYR A 79 -2.40 41.52 -8.09
CA TYR A 79 -3.01 42.83 -8.32
C TYR A 79 -2.53 43.84 -7.26
#